data_AF-A0AA36MAD9-F1
#
_entry.id   AF-A0AA36MAD9-F1
#
_cell.length_a   1.000
_cell.length_b   1.000
_cell.length_c   1.000
_cell.angle_alpha   90.00
_cell.angle_beta   90.00
_cell.angle_gamma   90.00
#
_symmetry.space_group_name_H-M   'P 1'
#
loop_
_entity.id
_entity.type
_entity.pdbx_description
1 polymer ?
#
loop_
_entity_poly.entity_id
_entity_poly.type
_entity_poly.pdbx_seq_one_letter_code
_entity_poly.pdbx_strand_id
1 'polypeptide(L)'
;MPTIFCCTLNGRRIELTPDQQVATALGLSRLLLVAIQAAFAKNTPVLVTASTTTAVAQFTETLIALDVFEGITIVRYLADASAAANAPTIPVDLNNVLKRLEQDCDEEMNMDEQDLCRNYRLGRERIGQYLEDPDLIFQMTEDEKKDYIISERFVSNNVEMVTLMFRLRKSNIILATMSSLLNTAGPGGIIKTHVEQLRVLIGDEASKYWSPYLEPLPYDCRIRHIYIGDIHQLEADSLCPDLSRQRCLVLKGSWR
;
A
#
# COMPACT_ATOMS: atom_id res chain seq x y z
N MET A 1 -35.52 12.54 -9.71
CA MET A 1 -34.43 13.54 -9.78
C MET A 1 -33.20 12.92 -9.13
N PRO A 2 -32.06 12.79 -9.82
CA PRO A 2 -30.88 12.20 -9.21
C PRO A 2 -30.33 13.18 -8.16
N THR A 3 -30.14 12.70 -6.93
CA THR A 3 -29.59 13.46 -5.81
C THR A 3 -28.11 13.74 -6.09
N ILE A 4 -27.77 14.98 -6.44
CA ILE A 4 -26.37 15.38 -6.67
C ILE A 4 -25.70 15.54 -5.30
N PHE A 5 -24.84 14.60 -4.93
CA PHE A 5 -24.02 14.74 -3.73
C PHE A 5 -22.79 15.60 -4.05
N CYS A 6 -22.59 16.67 -3.28
CA CYS A 6 -21.42 17.53 -3.41
C CYS A 6 -20.62 17.51 -2.10
N CYS A 7 -19.29 17.52 -2.21
CA CYS A 7 -18.41 17.79 -1.09
C CYS A 7 -17.59 19.06 -1.34
N THR A 8 -17.10 19.68 -0.28
CA THR A 8 -16.27 20.89 -0.39
C THR A 8 -14.85 20.55 0.02
N LEU A 9 -13.92 20.61 -0.94
CA LEU A 9 -12.49 20.43 -0.72
C LEU A 9 -11.77 21.76 -0.99
N ASN A 10 -11.07 22.30 0.01
CA ASN A 10 -10.38 23.60 -0.09
C ASN A 10 -11.28 24.75 -0.62
N GLY A 11 -12.55 24.79 -0.18
CA GLY A 11 -13.52 25.81 -0.61
C GLY A 11 -14.05 25.63 -2.04
N ARG A 12 -13.62 24.58 -2.75
CA ARG A 12 -14.16 24.22 -4.07
C ARG A 12 -15.19 23.10 -3.91
N ARG A 13 -16.34 23.30 -4.56
CA ARG A 13 -17.40 22.31 -4.62
C ARG A 13 -17.00 21.25 -5.65
N ILE A 14 -16.92 20.01 -5.20
CA ILE A 14 -16.67 18.83 -6.04
C ILE A 14 -17.96 18.05 -6.11
N GLU A 15 -18.41 17.77 -7.33
CA GLU A 15 -19.56 16.91 -7.58
C GLU A 15 -19.09 15.45 -7.55
N LEU A 16 -19.80 14.63 -6.79
CA LEU A 16 -19.51 13.21 -6.68
C LEU A 16 -20.23 12.45 -7.79
N THR A 17 -19.45 11.73 -8.59
CA THR A 17 -19.91 10.63 -9.46
C THR A 17 -20.71 9.60 -8.65
N PRO A 18 -21.63 8.86 -9.28
CA PRO A 18 -22.44 7.84 -8.61
C PRO A 18 -21.61 6.86 -7.74
N ASP A 19 -20.44 6.43 -8.22
CA ASP A 19 -19.61 5.46 -7.51
C ASP A 19 -18.96 6.06 -6.25
N GLN A 20 -18.58 7.34 -6.30
CA GLN A 20 -18.14 8.08 -5.11
C GLN A 20 -19.28 8.22 -4.08
N GLN A 21 -20.54 8.28 -4.53
CA GLN A 21 -21.70 8.31 -3.62
C GLN A 21 -21.92 6.96 -2.94
N VAL A 22 -21.73 5.86 -3.68
CA VAL A 22 -21.79 4.49 -3.12
C VAL A 22 -20.68 4.29 -2.11
N ALA A 23 -19.43 4.65 -2.43
CA ALA A 23 -18.32 4.56 -1.49
C ALA A 23 -18.51 5.46 -0.25
N THR A 24 -19.19 6.60 -0.43
CA THR A 24 -19.62 7.50 0.66
C THR A 24 -20.68 6.87 1.56
N ALA A 25 -21.56 6.03 1.01
CA ALA A 25 -22.60 5.31 1.76
C ALA A 25 -22.03 4.12 2.56
N LEU A 26 -20.91 3.55 2.11
CA LEU A 26 -20.20 2.45 2.77
C LEU A 26 -19.35 2.88 3.98
N GLY A 27 -19.36 4.17 4.36
CA GLY A 27 -18.67 4.67 5.56
C GLY A 27 -17.16 4.90 5.39
N LEU A 28 -16.66 4.85 4.16
CA LEU A 28 -15.25 5.12 3.85
C LEU A 28 -15.00 6.63 3.88
N SER A 29 -13.81 7.04 4.34
CA SER A 29 -13.54 8.47 4.55
C SER A 29 -13.68 9.25 3.23
N ARG A 30 -14.71 10.10 3.16
CA ARG A 30 -15.13 10.90 1.99
C ARG A 30 -14.00 11.67 1.31
N LEU A 31 -12.89 11.88 2.03
CA LEU A 31 -11.76 12.69 1.62
C LEU A 31 -10.68 11.88 0.90
N LEU A 32 -10.54 10.58 1.21
CA LEU A 32 -9.44 9.77 0.71
C LEU A 32 -9.63 9.41 -0.78
N LEU A 33 -10.83 8.94 -1.15
CA LEU A 33 -11.16 8.64 -2.55
C LEU A 33 -11.08 9.87 -3.45
N VAL A 34 -11.61 11.00 -2.97
CA VAL A 34 -11.56 12.28 -3.68
C VAL A 34 -10.12 12.76 -3.86
N ALA A 35 -9.28 12.62 -2.83
CA ALA A 35 -7.87 13.01 -2.91
C ALA A 35 -7.10 12.16 -3.92
N ILE A 36 -7.35 10.84 -3.96
CA ILE A 36 -6.74 9.95 -4.95
C ILE A 36 -7.20 10.33 -6.35
N GLN A 37 -8.51 10.45 -6.61
CA GLN A 37 -9.02 10.83 -7.93
C GLN A 37 -8.47 12.18 -8.40
N ALA A 38 -8.35 13.16 -7.50
CA ALA A 38 -7.76 14.45 -7.83
C ALA A 38 -6.27 14.36 -8.21
N ALA A 39 -5.52 13.43 -7.61
CA ALA A 39 -4.14 13.14 -7.99
C ALA A 39 -4.07 12.39 -9.33
N PHE A 40 -4.97 11.43 -9.56
CA PHE A 40 -5.08 10.68 -10.81
C PHE A 40 -5.44 11.53 -12.02
N ALA A 41 -6.36 12.49 -11.86
CA ALA A 41 -6.70 13.45 -12.90
C ALA A 41 -5.48 14.25 -13.41
N LYS A 42 -4.34 14.21 -12.69
CA LYS A 42 -3.07 14.82 -13.07
C LYS A 42 -2.02 13.80 -13.53
N ASN A 43 -2.42 12.57 -13.87
CA ASN A 43 -1.53 11.45 -14.25
C ASN A 43 -0.35 11.28 -13.29
N THR A 44 -0.63 11.45 -12.00
CA THR A 44 0.39 11.49 -10.97
C THR A 44 0.36 10.19 -10.17
N PRO A 45 1.48 9.45 -10.07
CA PRO A 45 1.57 8.29 -9.19
C PRO A 45 1.30 8.68 -7.73
N VAL A 46 0.47 7.86 -7.06
CA VAL A 46 -0.02 8.11 -5.71
C VAL A 46 0.43 7.01 -4.78
N LEU A 47 0.94 7.41 -3.62
CA LEU A 47 1.16 6.50 -2.49
C LEU A 47 0.13 6.79 -1.41
N VAL A 48 -0.51 5.73 -0.95
CA VAL A 48 -1.51 5.77 0.09
C VAL A 48 -1.00 5.01 1.30
N THR A 49 -1.15 5.59 2.49
CA THR A 49 -0.75 4.97 3.75
C THR A 49 -1.85 5.06 4.79
N ALA A 50 -1.88 4.09 5.70
CA ALA A 50 -2.73 4.09 6.88
C ALA A 50 -2.01 3.45 8.07
N SER A 51 -2.63 3.50 9.25
CA SER A 51 -2.01 3.00 10.48
C SER A 51 -2.00 1.48 10.57
N THR A 52 -3.04 0.81 10.05
CA THR A 52 -3.24 -0.65 10.15
C THR A 52 -3.31 -1.34 8.80
N THR A 53 -2.89 -2.60 8.74
CA THR A 53 -3.00 -3.43 7.53
C THR A 53 -4.44 -3.63 7.10
N THR A 54 -5.38 -3.72 8.04
CA THR A 54 -6.82 -3.83 7.79
C THR A 54 -7.38 -2.57 7.12
N ALA A 55 -7.04 -1.38 7.61
CA ALA A 55 -7.48 -0.13 6.97
C ALA A 55 -6.97 -0.04 5.52
N VAL A 56 -5.71 -0.39 5.29
CA VAL A 56 -5.14 -0.45 3.93
C VAL A 56 -5.87 -1.51 3.09
N ALA A 57 -6.19 -2.69 3.64
CA ALA A 57 -6.92 -3.75 2.94
C ALA A 57 -8.30 -3.29 2.45
N GLN A 58 -9.14 -2.83 3.38
CA GLN A 58 -10.50 -2.38 3.10
C GLN A 58 -10.53 -1.26 2.07
N PHE A 59 -9.58 -0.34 2.19
CA PHE A 59 -9.47 0.74 1.25
C PHE A 59 -9.06 0.26 -0.14
N THR A 60 -8.11 -0.69 -0.22
CA THR A 60 -7.68 -1.27 -1.49
C THR A 60 -8.81 -2.03 -2.18
N GLU A 61 -9.58 -2.83 -1.44
CA GLU A 61 -10.76 -3.53 -1.98
C GLU A 61 -11.78 -2.56 -2.55
N THR A 62 -11.99 -1.42 -1.87
CA THR A 62 -12.86 -0.36 -2.37
C THR A 62 -12.33 0.21 -3.69
N LEU A 63 -11.04 0.53 -3.77
CA LEU A 63 -10.46 1.03 -5.02
C LEU A 63 -10.67 0.07 -6.19
N ILE A 64 -10.50 -1.24 -5.94
CA ILE A 64 -10.70 -2.28 -6.95
C ILE A 64 -12.19 -2.39 -7.36
N ALA A 65 -13.11 -2.17 -6.43
CA ALA A 65 -14.55 -2.34 -6.66
C ALA A 65 -15.23 -1.15 -7.38
N LEU A 66 -14.54 -0.01 -7.55
CA LEU A 66 -15.11 1.18 -8.15
C LEU A 66 -14.67 1.34 -9.60
N ASP A 67 -15.63 1.44 -10.52
CA ASP A 67 -15.42 1.54 -11.97
C ASP A 67 -14.50 2.71 -12.37
N VAL A 68 -14.52 3.81 -11.60
CA VAL A 68 -13.64 4.96 -11.82
C VAL A 68 -12.14 4.65 -11.68
N PHE A 69 -11.77 3.53 -11.06
CA PHE A 69 -10.40 3.03 -11.00
C PHE A 69 -10.18 1.77 -11.83
N GLU A 70 -11.13 1.39 -12.68
CA GLU A 70 -10.94 0.30 -13.63
C GLU A 70 -9.74 0.57 -14.54
N GLY A 71 -8.92 -0.46 -14.78
CA GLY A 71 -7.70 -0.36 -15.59
C GLY A 71 -6.53 0.36 -14.92
N ILE A 72 -6.67 0.82 -13.69
CA ILE A 72 -5.57 1.42 -12.93
C ILE A 72 -4.77 0.32 -12.24
N THR A 73 -3.44 0.36 -12.39
CA THR A 73 -2.56 -0.61 -11.74
C THR A 73 -2.37 -0.24 -10.28
N ILE A 74 -2.88 -1.08 -9.38
CA ILE A 74 -2.83 -0.94 -7.93
C ILE A 74 -1.90 -2.02 -7.37
N VAL A 75 -1.01 -1.63 -6.46
CA VAL A 75 -0.15 -2.57 -5.72
C VAL A 75 -0.19 -2.24 -4.24
N ARG A 76 -0.47 -3.24 -3.39
CA ARG A 76 -0.40 -3.11 -1.93
C ARG A 76 0.83 -3.82 -1.39
N TYR A 77 1.69 -3.12 -0.67
CA TYR A 77 2.74 -3.74 0.11
C TYR A 77 2.15 -4.29 1.43
N LEU A 78 2.30 -5.60 1.61
CA LEU A 78 1.97 -6.31 2.84
C LEU A 78 3.23 -7.04 3.31
N ALA A 79 3.70 -6.75 4.52
CA ALA A 79 4.84 -7.44 5.10
C ALA A 79 4.50 -8.91 5.42
N ASP A 80 5.46 -9.81 5.24
CA ASP A 80 5.27 -11.25 5.51
C ASP A 80 4.87 -11.53 6.96
N ALA A 81 5.45 -10.80 7.92
CA ALA A 81 5.09 -10.94 9.33
C ALA A 81 3.61 -10.57 9.58
N SER A 82 3.08 -9.60 8.83
CA SER A 82 1.66 -9.24 8.90
C SER A 82 0.78 -10.29 8.23
N ALA A 83 1.20 -10.84 7.08
CA ALA A 83 0.49 -11.93 6.43
C ALA A 83 0.42 -13.18 7.33
N ALA A 84 1.53 -13.55 7.97
CA ALA A 84 1.61 -14.65 8.94
C ALA A 84 0.73 -14.42 10.19
N ALA A 85 0.47 -13.15 10.55
CA ALA A 85 -0.45 -12.78 11.61
C ALA A 85 -1.93 -12.73 11.16
N ASN A 86 -2.28 -13.42 10.07
CA ASN A 86 -3.63 -13.47 9.50
C ASN A 86 -4.19 -12.11 9.06
N ALA A 87 -3.32 -11.16 8.68
CA ALA A 87 -3.80 -9.94 8.02
C ALA A 87 -4.53 -10.30 6.71
N PRO A 88 -5.61 -9.57 6.35
CA PRO A 88 -6.33 -9.84 5.10
C PRO A 88 -5.36 -9.76 3.92
N THR A 89 -5.31 -10.82 3.11
CA THR A 89 -4.57 -10.84 1.84
C THR A 89 -5.52 -10.55 0.69
N ILE A 90 -5.04 -9.83 -0.31
CA ILE A 90 -5.83 -9.44 -1.49
C ILE A 90 -5.03 -9.68 -2.77
N PRO A 91 -5.69 -9.81 -3.94
CA PRO A 91 -5.00 -10.15 -5.18
C PRO A 91 -3.91 -9.17 -5.61
N VAL A 92 -4.05 -7.89 -5.25
CA VAL A 92 -3.11 -6.82 -5.59
C VAL A 92 -1.95 -6.67 -4.58
N ASP A 93 -1.81 -7.60 -3.63
CA ASP A 93 -0.65 -7.65 -2.75
C ASP A 93 0.62 -7.89 -3.54
N LEU A 94 1.70 -7.17 -3.22
CA LEU A 94 2.96 -7.23 -3.96
C LEU A 94 3.44 -8.68 -4.13
N ASN A 95 3.45 -9.49 -3.07
CA ASN A 95 3.83 -10.90 -3.17
C ASN A 95 2.94 -11.69 -4.16
N ASN A 96 1.63 -11.42 -4.20
CA ASN A 96 0.70 -12.06 -5.12
C ASN A 96 0.88 -11.57 -6.56
N VAL A 97 1.12 -10.27 -6.76
CA VAL A 97 1.44 -9.67 -8.06
C VAL A 97 2.74 -10.25 -8.61
N LEU A 98 3.79 -10.34 -7.79
CA LEU A 98 5.09 -10.88 -8.19
C LEU A 98 5.01 -12.38 -8.54
N LYS A 99 4.24 -13.17 -7.79
CA LYS A 99 3.98 -14.59 -8.12
C LYS A 99 3.32 -14.78 -9.48
N ARG A 100 2.49 -13.83 -9.91
CA ARG A 100 1.73 -13.90 -11.16
C ARG A 100 2.43 -13.22 -12.33
N LEU A 101 3.52 -12.50 -12.08
CA LEU A 101 4.13 -11.61 -13.07
C LEU A 101 4.49 -12.31 -14.38
N GLU A 102 5.08 -13.52 -14.32
CA GLU A 102 5.39 -14.35 -15.50
C GLU A 102 4.13 -14.61 -16.33
N GLN A 103 3.05 -15.09 -15.71
CA GLN A 103 1.79 -15.43 -16.38
C GLN A 103 1.11 -14.21 -16.98
N ASP A 104 1.24 -13.08 -16.30
CA ASP A 104 0.53 -11.85 -16.57
C ASP A 104 1.23 -10.99 -17.65
N CYS A 105 2.53 -11.21 -17.90
CA CYS A 105 3.38 -10.38 -18.78
C CYS A 105 4.39 -11.19 -19.62
N ASP A 106 4.13 -12.48 -19.87
CA ASP A 106 5.06 -13.43 -20.51
C ASP A 106 5.63 -12.92 -21.85
N GLU A 107 4.77 -12.34 -22.69
CA GLU A 107 5.12 -11.84 -24.03
C GLU A 107 6.11 -10.67 -24.01
N GLU A 108 6.24 -9.97 -22.88
CA GLU A 108 7.10 -8.79 -22.69
C GLU A 108 8.42 -9.10 -21.97
N MET A 109 8.66 -10.37 -21.66
CA MET A 109 9.83 -10.85 -20.94
C MET A 109 10.82 -11.58 -21.85
N ASN A 110 12.10 -11.51 -21.49
CA ASN A 110 13.10 -12.43 -22.01
C ASN A 110 13.21 -13.71 -21.13
N MET A 111 13.99 -14.70 -21.58
CA MET A 111 14.14 -15.98 -20.88
C MET A 111 14.72 -15.81 -19.46
N ASP A 112 15.68 -14.90 -19.27
CA ASP A 112 16.29 -14.67 -17.94
C ASP A 112 15.27 -14.05 -16.96
N GLU A 113 14.40 -13.18 -17.45
CA GLU A 113 13.31 -12.56 -16.68
C GLU A 113 12.20 -13.56 -16.34
N GLN A 114 11.87 -14.46 -17.26
CA GLN A 114 10.96 -15.58 -17.01
C GLN A 114 11.53 -16.51 -15.92
N ASP A 115 12.80 -16.87 -16.02
CA ASP A 115 13.48 -17.70 -15.03
C ASP A 115 13.55 -17.00 -13.66
N LEU A 116 13.80 -15.68 -13.63
CA LEU A 116 13.73 -14.89 -12.40
C LEU A 116 12.34 -14.99 -11.75
N CYS A 117 11.27 -14.78 -12.52
CA CYS A 117 9.90 -14.87 -12.02
C CYS A 117 9.55 -16.28 -11.52
N ARG A 118 9.97 -17.31 -12.26
CA ARG A 118 9.75 -18.71 -11.89
C ARG A 118 10.45 -19.06 -10.59
N ASN A 119 11.71 -18.67 -10.44
CA ASN A 119 12.49 -18.90 -9.22
C ASN A 119 11.86 -18.16 -8.02
N TYR A 120 11.39 -16.94 -8.23
CA TYR A 120 10.68 -16.18 -7.19
C TYR A 120 9.39 -16.88 -6.76
N ARG A 121 8.56 -17.30 -7.72
CA ARG A 121 7.31 -17.99 -7.46
C ARG A 121 7.53 -19.29 -6.70
N LEU A 122 8.43 -20.15 -7.16
CA LEU A 122 8.77 -21.42 -6.50
C LEU A 122 9.33 -21.20 -5.09
N GLY A 123 10.24 -20.23 -4.93
CA GLY A 123 10.77 -19.86 -3.63
C GLY A 123 9.68 -19.39 -2.67
N ARG A 124 8.73 -18.58 -3.16
CA ARG A 124 7.60 -18.08 -2.36
C ARG A 124 6.60 -19.15 -1.99
N GLU A 125 6.26 -20.05 -2.91
CA GLU A 125 5.40 -21.20 -2.63
C GLU A 125 6.04 -22.09 -1.55
N ARG A 126 7.35 -22.34 -1.65
CA ARG A 126 8.10 -23.10 -0.63
C ARG A 126 8.08 -22.41 0.74
N ILE A 127 8.39 -21.12 0.83
CA ILE A 127 8.34 -20.38 2.10
C ILE A 127 6.92 -20.39 2.68
N GLY A 128 5.90 -20.21 1.82
CA GLY A 128 4.49 -20.22 2.21
C GLY A 128 4.07 -21.50 2.93
N GLN A 129 4.51 -22.67 2.43
CA GLN A 129 4.22 -23.97 3.06
C GLN A 129 4.62 -24.02 4.54
N TYR A 130 5.79 -23.47 4.89
CA TYR A 130 6.30 -23.47 6.27
C TYR A 130 5.72 -22.33 7.13
N LEU A 131 5.19 -21.27 6.51
CA LEU A 131 4.45 -20.23 7.23
C LEU A 131 3.03 -20.68 7.59
N GLU A 132 2.39 -21.47 6.73
CA GLU A 132 1.06 -22.04 6.96
C GLU A 132 1.10 -23.17 7.98
N ASP A 133 2.12 -24.03 7.95
CA ASP A 133 2.33 -25.09 8.94
C ASP A 133 3.77 -25.06 9.49
N PRO A 134 4.00 -24.31 10.60
CA PRO A 134 5.30 -24.22 11.24
C PRO A 134 5.84 -25.56 11.77
N ASP A 135 5.00 -26.56 12.02
CA ASP A 135 5.43 -27.85 12.54
C ASP A 135 6.24 -28.64 11.49
N LEU A 136 6.06 -28.33 10.21
CA LEU A 136 6.87 -28.87 9.12
C LEU A 136 8.35 -28.52 9.24
N ILE A 137 8.69 -27.40 9.90
CA ILE A 137 10.09 -26.96 10.09
C ILE A 137 10.89 -28.02 10.87
N PHE A 138 10.26 -28.69 11.83
CA PHE A 138 10.93 -29.73 12.63
C PHE A 138 11.12 -31.04 11.88
N GLN A 139 10.39 -31.23 10.78
CA GLN A 139 10.42 -32.45 9.96
C GLN A 139 11.35 -32.32 8.75
N MET A 140 11.94 -31.14 8.54
CA MET A 140 12.81 -30.88 7.40
C MET A 140 14.08 -31.73 7.43
N THR A 141 14.33 -32.40 6.31
CA THR A 141 15.62 -32.97 5.98
C THR A 141 16.69 -31.89 5.82
N GLU A 142 17.96 -32.27 5.89
CA GLU A 142 19.06 -31.31 5.68
C GLU A 142 19.06 -30.70 4.27
N ASP A 143 18.56 -31.42 3.27
CA ASP A 143 18.45 -30.90 1.91
C ASP A 143 17.27 -29.91 1.77
N GLU A 144 16.12 -30.20 2.39
CA GLU A 144 15.01 -29.24 2.46
C GLU A 144 15.39 -27.96 3.21
N LYS A 145 16.21 -28.06 4.27
CA LYS A 145 16.74 -26.88 4.97
C LYS A 145 17.60 -26.02 4.06
N LYS A 146 18.47 -26.63 3.26
CA LYS A 146 19.29 -25.90 2.28
C LYS A 146 18.41 -25.21 1.25
N ASP A 147 17.45 -25.92 0.68
CA ASP A 147 16.53 -25.38 -0.32
C ASP A 147 15.68 -24.24 0.23
N TYR A 148 15.22 -24.37 1.48
CA TYR A 148 14.52 -23.30 2.19
C TYR A 148 15.40 -22.07 2.37
N ILE A 149 16.64 -22.23 2.85
CA ILE A 149 17.58 -21.10 3.04
C ILE A 149 17.90 -20.42 1.71
N ILE A 150 18.07 -21.19 0.63
CA ILE A 150 18.29 -20.64 -0.72
C ILE A 150 17.07 -19.82 -1.15
N SER A 151 15.87 -20.36 -0.93
CA SER A 151 14.62 -19.70 -1.29
C SER A 151 14.40 -18.43 -0.49
N GLU A 152 14.64 -18.47 0.83
CA GLU A 152 14.55 -17.33 1.74
C GLU A 152 15.49 -16.21 1.28
N ARG A 153 16.77 -16.51 1.04
CA ARG A 153 17.74 -15.51 0.57
C ARG A 153 17.33 -14.88 -0.76
N PHE A 154 16.86 -15.69 -1.70
CA PHE A 154 16.45 -15.21 -3.02
C PHE A 154 15.20 -14.32 -2.93
N VAL A 155 14.18 -14.77 -2.20
CA VAL A 155 12.90 -14.07 -2.06
C VAL A 155 13.02 -12.80 -1.21
N SER A 156 13.87 -12.81 -0.18
CA SER A 156 14.14 -11.64 0.67
C SER A 156 14.87 -10.54 -0.11
N ASN A 157 15.72 -10.92 -1.08
CA ASN A 157 16.37 -9.98 -2.01
C ASN A 157 15.55 -9.77 -3.29
N ASN A 158 14.29 -9.37 -3.17
CA ASN A 158 13.37 -9.23 -4.31
C ASN A 158 13.48 -7.91 -5.09
N VAL A 159 14.56 -7.15 -4.93
CA VAL A 159 14.74 -5.85 -5.60
C VAL A 159 14.63 -5.98 -7.13
N GLU A 160 15.23 -7.01 -7.71
CA GLU A 160 15.17 -7.28 -9.15
C GLU A 160 13.74 -7.60 -9.59
N MET A 161 13.01 -8.43 -8.84
CA MET A 161 11.61 -8.77 -9.10
C MET A 161 10.68 -7.55 -9.02
N VAL A 162 10.87 -6.71 -8.00
CA VAL A 162 10.10 -5.47 -7.85
C VAL A 162 10.41 -4.51 -9.00
N THR A 163 11.68 -4.37 -9.37
CA THR A 163 12.10 -3.53 -10.51
C THR A 163 11.50 -4.02 -11.82
N LEU A 164 11.54 -5.33 -12.07
CA LEU A 164 10.92 -5.95 -13.23
C LEU A 164 9.41 -5.72 -13.25
N MET A 165 8.74 -5.88 -12.11
CA MET A 165 7.31 -5.60 -11.97
C MET A 165 6.98 -4.16 -12.36
N PHE A 166 7.71 -3.17 -11.86
CA PHE A 166 7.45 -1.77 -12.22
C PHE A 166 7.80 -1.42 -13.67
N ARG A 167 8.76 -2.14 -14.27
CA ARG A 167 9.09 -2.02 -15.71
C ARG A 167 7.93 -2.48 -16.58
N LEU A 168 7.38 -3.65 -16.27
CA LEU A 168 6.30 -4.29 -17.04
C LEU A 168 4.93 -3.70 -16.69
N ARG A 169 4.73 -3.34 -15.43
CA ARG A 169 3.48 -2.81 -14.87
C ARG A 169 3.77 -1.51 -14.14
N LYS A 170 3.57 -0.40 -14.86
CA LYS A 170 3.62 0.92 -14.25
C LYS A 170 2.50 1.06 -13.22
N SER A 171 2.82 0.82 -11.96
CA SER A 171 1.85 0.96 -10.88
C SER A 171 1.53 2.43 -10.66
N ASN A 172 0.24 2.75 -10.58
CA ASN A 172 -0.21 4.11 -10.39
C ASN A 172 -0.60 4.39 -8.93
N ILE A 173 -1.07 3.36 -8.21
CA ILE A 173 -1.35 3.43 -6.77
C ILE A 173 -0.49 2.42 -6.05
N ILE A 174 0.31 2.89 -5.10
CA ILE A 174 0.99 2.05 -4.13
C ILE A 174 0.29 2.24 -2.79
N LEU A 175 -0.05 1.16 -2.11
CA LEU A 175 -0.63 1.21 -0.77
C LEU A 175 0.26 0.45 0.22
N ALA A 176 0.48 1.00 1.41
CA ALA A 176 1.24 0.33 2.46
C ALA A 176 0.78 0.82 3.83
N THR A 177 1.07 0.08 4.90
CA THR A 177 1.00 0.70 6.24
C THR A 177 2.13 1.70 6.40
N MET A 178 1.98 2.67 7.30
CA MET A 178 3.04 3.64 7.58
C MET A 178 4.34 2.94 8.01
N SER A 179 4.25 1.94 8.88
CA SER A 179 5.39 1.12 9.29
C SER A 179 6.07 0.42 8.12
N SER A 180 5.28 -0.19 7.22
CA SER A 180 5.82 -0.86 6.04
C SER A 180 6.47 0.11 5.07
N LEU A 181 5.88 1.29 4.89
CA LEU A 181 6.43 2.34 4.03
C LEU A 181 7.80 2.81 4.54
N LEU A 182 7.93 3.08 5.84
CA LEU A 182 9.21 3.48 6.44
C LEU A 182 10.30 2.42 6.22
N ASN A 183 9.94 1.14 6.34
CA ASN A 183 10.88 0.03 6.14
C ASN A 183 11.28 -0.16 4.68
N THR A 184 10.36 0.08 3.74
CA THR A 184 10.53 -0.28 2.32
C THR A 184 10.92 0.89 1.42
N ALA A 185 10.71 2.13 1.88
CA ALA A 185 11.14 3.35 1.20
C ALA A 185 12.43 3.95 1.78
N GLY A 186 12.92 3.44 2.92
CA GLY A 186 14.18 3.86 3.52
C GLY A 186 15.42 3.49 2.68
N PRO A 187 16.64 3.88 3.11
CA PRO A 187 17.89 3.49 2.44
C PRO A 187 17.99 1.97 2.26
N GLY A 188 18.14 1.50 1.02
CA GLY A 188 18.19 0.06 0.70
C GLY A 188 16.81 -0.61 0.63
N GLY A 189 15.72 0.13 0.80
CA GLY A 189 14.36 -0.39 0.72
C GLY A 189 13.94 -0.73 -0.72
N ILE A 190 13.17 -1.80 -0.87
CA ILE A 190 12.80 -2.41 -2.15
C ILE A 190 11.94 -1.52 -3.06
N ILE A 191 11.24 -0.51 -2.52
CA ILE A 191 10.43 0.44 -3.30
C ILE A 191 11.03 1.84 -3.34
N LYS A 192 12.21 2.08 -2.75
CA LYS A 192 12.81 3.43 -2.64
C LYS A 192 12.83 4.18 -3.97
N THR A 193 13.39 3.58 -5.02
CA THR A 193 13.51 4.19 -6.34
C THR A 193 12.16 4.51 -6.97
N HIS A 194 11.13 3.73 -6.65
CA HIS A 194 9.77 3.94 -7.13
C HIS A 194 9.06 5.04 -6.33
N VAL A 195 9.31 5.09 -5.02
CA VAL A 195 8.79 6.15 -4.13
C VAL A 195 9.35 7.52 -4.50
N GLU A 196 10.61 7.59 -4.95
CA GLU A 196 11.23 8.84 -5.44
C GLU A 196 10.54 9.41 -6.69
N GLN A 197 9.80 8.59 -7.45
CA GLN A 197 9.03 9.03 -8.62
C GLN A 197 7.64 9.55 -8.27
N LEU A 198 7.16 9.25 -7.06
CA LEU A 198 5.84 9.68 -6.60
C LEU A 198 5.81 11.20 -6.41
N ARG A 199 4.63 11.79 -6.62
CA ARG A 199 4.43 13.23 -6.35
C ARG A 199 3.35 13.50 -5.33
N VAL A 200 2.62 12.47 -4.88
CA VAL A 200 1.54 12.61 -3.90
C VAL A 200 1.62 11.45 -2.90
N LEU A 201 1.70 11.79 -1.62
CA LEU A 201 1.52 10.89 -0.48
C LEU A 201 0.19 11.25 0.19
N ILE A 202 -0.66 10.26 0.41
CA ILE A 202 -1.94 10.42 1.11
C ILE A 202 -1.96 9.50 2.32
N GLY A 203 -2.05 10.07 3.52
CA GLY A 203 -2.16 9.32 4.77
C GLY A 203 -3.58 9.37 5.32
N ASP A 204 -4.20 8.20 5.52
CA ASP A 204 -5.46 8.04 6.24
C ASP A 204 -5.22 7.64 7.70
N GLU A 205 -6.18 7.94 8.58
CA GLU A 205 -6.02 7.80 10.03
C GLU A 205 -4.81 8.57 10.60
N ALA A 206 -4.45 9.70 9.99
CA ALA A 206 -3.24 10.45 10.32
C ALA A 206 -3.18 10.92 11.79
N SER A 207 -4.33 11.04 12.47
CA SER A 207 -4.39 11.30 13.91
C SER A 207 -3.67 10.22 14.75
N LYS A 208 -3.45 9.01 14.22
CA LYS A 208 -2.80 7.89 14.90
C LYS A 208 -1.28 7.82 14.73
N TYR A 209 -0.65 8.63 13.87
CA TYR A 209 0.80 8.49 13.61
C TYR A 209 1.52 9.81 13.27
N TRP A 210 0.86 10.96 13.43
CA TRP A 210 1.39 12.27 13.03
C TRP A 210 2.75 12.64 13.65
N SER A 211 3.04 12.29 14.90
CA SER A 211 4.23 12.85 15.59
C SER A 211 5.52 12.02 15.50
N PRO A 212 5.54 10.68 15.66
CA PRO A 212 6.81 9.93 15.67
C PRO A 212 7.20 9.30 14.32
N TYR A 213 6.29 9.22 13.34
CA TYR A 213 6.51 8.47 12.10
C TYR A 213 6.74 9.35 10.86
N LEU A 214 6.66 10.68 10.98
CA LEU A 214 6.86 11.60 9.86
C LEU A 214 8.32 11.97 9.63
N GLU A 215 9.14 12.00 10.70
CA GLU A 215 10.57 12.34 10.63
C GLU A 215 11.40 11.51 9.61
N PRO A 216 11.14 10.21 9.40
CA PRO A 216 11.95 9.38 8.51
C PRO A 216 11.43 9.31 7.06
N LEU A 217 10.25 9.85 6.75
CA LEU A 217 9.85 9.97 5.35
C LEU A 217 10.78 10.98 4.68
N PRO A 218 11.24 10.73 3.43
CA PRO A 218 11.97 11.75 2.71
C PRO A 218 11.03 12.96 2.58
N TYR A 219 11.28 13.99 3.38
CA TYR A 219 10.76 15.35 3.19
C TYR A 219 11.37 15.96 1.93
N ASP A 220 11.39 15.18 0.86
CA ASP A 220 11.67 15.69 -0.45
C ASP A 220 10.54 16.68 -0.76
N CYS A 221 10.85 17.96 -0.72
CA CYS A 221 9.93 19.07 -0.97
C CYS A 221 9.17 18.96 -2.31
N ARG A 222 9.50 17.96 -3.14
CA ARG A 222 8.86 17.61 -4.40
C ARG A 222 7.59 16.75 -4.25
N ILE A 223 7.34 16.13 -3.09
CA ILE A 223 6.15 15.31 -2.84
C ILE A 223 5.08 16.19 -2.18
N ARG A 224 3.84 16.10 -2.65
CA ARG A 224 2.67 16.72 -2.01
C ARG A 224 2.06 15.77 -0.99
N HIS A 225 1.98 16.19 0.25
CA HIS A 225 1.45 15.37 1.33
C HIS A 225 0.00 15.79 1.64
N ILE A 226 -0.89 14.82 1.73
CA ILE A 226 -2.29 15.01 2.13
C ILE A 226 -2.54 14.07 3.29
N TYR A 227 -2.87 14.60 4.46
CA TYR A 227 -3.14 13.78 5.64
C TYR A 227 -4.59 13.97 6.07
N ILE A 228 -5.27 12.85 6.28
CA ILE A 228 -6.68 12.75 6.62
C ILE A 228 -6.74 12.01 7.95
N GLY A 229 -7.35 12.64 8.94
CA GLY A 229 -7.52 12.07 10.26
C GLY A 229 -8.63 12.78 11.00
N ASP A 230 -9.23 12.07 11.94
CA ASP A 230 -10.20 12.63 12.86
C ASP A 230 -9.51 12.83 14.22
N ILE A 231 -9.41 14.08 14.65
CA ILE A 231 -8.80 14.47 15.93
C ILE A 231 -9.64 14.06 17.14
N HIS A 232 -10.86 13.58 16.92
CA HIS A 232 -11.75 13.07 17.96
C HIS A 232 -11.76 11.54 18.03
N GLN A 233 -11.08 10.85 17.12
CA GLN A 233 -10.86 9.40 17.17
C GLN A 233 -9.55 9.08 17.91
N LEU A 234 -9.43 7.83 18.38
CA LEU A 234 -8.30 7.35 19.19
C LEU A 234 -6.95 7.82 18.63
N GLU A 235 -6.15 8.46 19.48
CA GLU A 235 -4.76 8.86 19.19
C GLU A 235 -3.85 7.62 19.18
N ALA A 236 -2.60 7.80 18.75
CA ALA A 236 -1.59 6.76 18.83
C ALA A 236 -1.48 6.22 20.27
N ASP A 237 -1.41 4.90 20.45
CA ASP A 237 -1.07 4.30 21.75
C ASP A 237 0.38 4.69 22.10
N SER A 238 0.55 5.84 22.74
CA SER A 238 1.83 6.30 23.23
C SER A 238 2.15 5.57 24.54
N LEU A 239 3.04 4.59 24.49
CA LEU A 239 3.64 3.99 25.70
C LEU A 239 4.46 5.00 26.53
N CYS A 240 4.75 6.20 25.97
CA CYS A 240 5.42 7.31 26.65
C CYS A 240 4.48 8.53 26.77
N PRO A 241 4.09 8.93 27.99
CA PRO A 241 3.19 10.05 28.22
C PRO A 241 3.99 11.36 28.33
N ASP A 242 4.42 11.93 27.20
CA ASP A 242 4.56 13.38 27.02
C ASP A 242 5.21 13.67 25.66
N LEU A 243 4.44 14.23 24.73
CA LEU A 243 4.94 15.19 23.74
C LEU A 243 3.73 16.03 23.29
N SER A 244 3.53 17.08 24.08
CA SER A 244 2.41 17.98 24.03
C SER A 244 2.42 18.91 22.81
N ARG A 245 1.22 19.10 22.24
CA ARG A 245 0.70 20.33 21.63
C ARG A 245 1.64 21.06 20.65
N GLN A 246 1.57 20.70 19.37
CA GLN A 246 1.86 21.62 18.28
C GLN A 246 0.71 21.67 17.27
N ARG A 247 0.33 22.90 16.90
CA ARG A 247 -0.92 23.26 16.21
C ARG A 247 -0.97 22.67 14.79
N CYS A 248 -2.00 21.87 14.51
CA CYS A 248 -2.34 21.41 13.17
C CYS A 248 -3.25 22.41 12.43
N LEU A 249 -3.01 22.57 11.13
CA LEU A 249 -3.97 23.15 10.20
C LEU A 249 -4.98 22.06 9.83
N VAL A 250 -6.05 21.98 10.62
CA VAL A 250 -7.16 21.03 10.44
C VAL A 250 -8.09 21.57 9.34
N LEU A 251 -8.38 20.75 8.33
CA LEU A 251 -9.53 21.02 7.45
C LEU A 251 -10.82 20.80 8.27
N LYS A 252 -11.31 21.87 8.89
CA LYS A 252 -12.58 21.87 9.63
C LYS A 252 -13.76 21.85 8.66
N GLY A 253 -14.43 20.71 8.55
CA GLY A 253 -15.80 20.62 8.04
C GLY A 253 -16.79 20.71 9.20
N SER A 254 -17.51 21.83 9.32
CA SER A 254 -18.62 22.00 10.27
C SER A 254 -19.91 21.53 9.59
N TRP A 255 -20.56 20.50 10.13
CA TRP A 255 -21.91 20.09 9.71
C TRP A 255 -22.95 20.84 10.55
N ARG A 256 -23.72 21.73 9.91
CA ARG A 256 -25.09 22.09 10.27
C ARG A 256 -25.91 22.13 9.00
#